data_AF-A0AA51GVJ2-F1
#
_entry.id   AF-A0AA51GVJ2-F1
#
_cell.length_a   1.000
_cell.length_b   1.000
_cell.length_c   1.000
_cell.angle_alpha   90.00
_cell.angle_beta   90.00
_cell.angle_gamma   90.00
#
_symmetry.space_group_name_H-M   'P 1'
#
loop_
_entity.id
_entity.type
_entity.pdbx_description
1 polymer ?
#
loop_
_entity_poly.entity_id
_entity_poly.type
_entity_poly.pdbx_seq_one_letter_code
_entity_poly.pdbx_strand_id
1 'polypeptide(L)' 'MEYKNYYESYWIPIIEQLGMTHRPHDTRHTGVSLLTTAGVDKRIIKKIVGHKGQGITQAVYTM' A
#
# COMPACT_ATOMS: atom_id res chain seq x y z
N MET A 1 -10.53 7.55 13.82
CA MET A 1 -9.18 8.10 14.06
C MET A 1 -8.89 9.10 12.96
N GLU A 2 -8.59 10.33 13.31
CA GLU A 2 -8.25 11.36 12.33
C GLU A 2 -6.86 11.09 11.75
N TYR A 3 -6.65 11.29 10.44
CA TYR A 3 -5.37 11.04 9.78
C TYR A 3 -4.22 11.81 10.44
N LYS A 4 -4.52 13.03 10.91
CA LYS A 4 -3.60 13.87 11.65
C LYS A 4 -3.08 13.20 12.93
N ASN A 5 -3.98 12.62 13.74
CA ASN A 5 -3.62 11.95 14.99
C ASN A 5 -2.73 10.72 14.73
N TYR A 6 -2.99 9.97 13.64
CA TYR A 6 -2.10 8.89 13.24
C TYR A 6 -0.70 9.42 12.86
N TYR A 7 -0.69 10.48 12.05
CA TYR A 7 0.54 11.05 11.52
C TYR A 7 1.42 11.63 12.63
N GLU A 8 0.84 12.40 13.55
CA GLU A 8 1.56 13.05 14.64
C GLU A 8 1.97 12.07 15.74
N SER A 9 1.07 11.18 16.17
CA SER A 9 1.33 10.32 17.33
C SER A 9 2.17 9.09 17.01
N TYR A 10 2.20 8.65 15.75
CA TYR A 10 2.88 7.40 15.36
C TYR A 10 3.90 7.61 14.25
N TRP A 11 3.53 8.27 13.15
CA TRP A 11 4.41 8.35 11.98
C TRP A 11 5.66 9.19 12.21
N ILE A 12 5.49 10.43 12.73
CA ILE A 12 6.59 11.35 12.99
C ILE A 12 7.63 10.73 13.94
N PRO A 13 7.25 10.22 15.14
CA PRO A 13 8.23 9.64 16.06
C PRO A 13 9.04 8.49 15.46
N ILE A 14 8.40 7.63 14.67
CA ILE A 14 9.07 6.47 14.07
C ILE A 14 10.08 6.92 13.01
N ILE A 15 9.71 7.86 12.13
CA ILE A 15 10.59 8.34 11.07
C ILE A 15 11.77 9.14 11.62
N GLU A 16 11.56 9.92 12.67
CA GLU A 16 12.62 10.63 13.39
C GLU A 16 13.59 9.66 14.08
N GLN A 17 13.08 8.63 14.76
CA GLN A 17 13.92 7.60 15.39
C GLN A 17 14.79 6.84 14.37
N LEU A 18 14.27 6.61 13.17
CA LEU A 18 15.00 5.96 12.09
C LEU A 18 15.93 6.92 11.33
N GLY A 19 15.91 8.22 11.64
CA GLY A 19 16.69 9.24 10.93
C GLY A 19 16.31 9.38 9.45
N MET A 20 15.06 9.08 9.10
CA MET A 20 14.58 9.07 7.72
C MET A 20 13.77 10.31 7.37
N THR A 21 13.53 10.53 6.09
CA THR A 21 12.61 11.60 5.62
C THR A 21 11.66 11.01 4.59
N HIS A 22 10.68 10.25 5.08
CA HIS A 22 9.66 9.60 4.26
C HIS A 22 8.25 9.92 4.77
N ARG A 23 7.29 9.86 3.86
CA ARG A 23 5.86 10.00 4.14
C ARG A 23 5.21 8.61 4.13
N PRO A 24 4.06 8.42 4.82
CA PRO A 24 3.40 7.11 4.87
C PRO A 24 3.09 6.54 3.47
N HIS A 25 2.77 7.40 2.49
CA HIS A 25 2.49 6.97 1.12
C HIS A 25 3.67 6.30 0.41
N ASP A 26 4.92 6.63 0.78
CA ASP A 26 6.12 6.05 0.17
C ASP A 26 6.18 4.55 0.44
N THR A 27 5.78 4.13 1.65
CA THR A 27 5.72 2.71 2.04
C THR A 27 4.75 1.91 1.20
N ARG A 28 3.62 2.52 0.79
CA ARG A 28 2.64 1.88 -0.11
C ARG A 28 3.24 1.68 -1.49
N HIS A 29 3.95 2.67 -2.02
CA HIS A 29 4.63 2.57 -3.32
C HIS A 29 5.74 1.52 -3.30
N THR A 30 6.57 1.53 -2.26
CA THR A 30 7.64 0.53 -2.08
C THR A 30 7.06 -0.87 -1.93
N GLY A 31 6.01 -1.06 -1.13
CA GLY A 31 5.35 -2.36 -0.95
C GLY A 31 4.78 -2.92 -2.27
N VAL A 32 4.14 -2.10 -3.10
CA VAL A 32 3.67 -2.51 -4.43
C VAL A 32 4.83 -2.91 -5.34
N SER A 33 5.92 -2.14 -5.32
CA SER A 33 7.11 -2.39 -6.14
C SER A 33 7.81 -3.69 -5.74
N LEU A 34 7.93 -3.95 -4.43
CA LEU A 34 8.50 -5.20 -3.91
C LEU A 34 7.67 -6.41 -4.29
N LEU A 35 6.34 -6.36 -4.12
CA LEU A 35 5.45 -7.46 -4.50
C LEU A 35 5.47 -7.72 -6.01
N THR A 36 5.56 -6.66 -6.80
CA THR A 36 5.67 -6.78 -8.26
C THR A 36 6.99 -7.43 -8.66
N THR A 37 8.09 -7.05 -8.02
CA THR A 37 9.43 -7.63 -8.25
C THR A 37 9.49 -9.10 -7.83
N ALA A 38 8.75 -9.47 -6.78
CA ALA A 38 8.59 -10.86 -6.34
C ALA A 38 7.67 -11.70 -7.25
N GLY A 39 7.14 -11.13 -8.35
CA GLY A 39 6.29 -11.85 -9.30
C GLY A 39 4.85 -12.07 -8.82
N VAL A 40 4.39 -11.36 -7.79
CA VAL A 40 3.02 -11.49 -7.29
C VAL A 40 2.03 -10.91 -8.31
N ASP A 41 0.95 -11.65 -8.58
CA ASP A 41 -0.08 -11.21 -9.51
C ASP A 41 -0.71 -9.87 -9.08
N LYS A 42 -0.85 -8.95 -10.04
CA LYS A 42 -1.34 -7.58 -9.80
C LYS A 42 -2.72 -7.54 -9.14
N ARG A 43 -3.58 -8.55 -9.33
CA ARG A 43 -4.90 -8.65 -8.67
C ARG A 43 -4.75 -8.96 -7.19
N ILE A 44 -3.80 -9.82 -6.84
CA ILE A 44 -3.46 -10.13 -5.46
C ILE A 44 -2.88 -8.89 -4.80
N ILE A 45 -1.94 -8.19 -5.46
CA ILE A 45 -1.38 -6.92 -4.97
C ILE A 45 -2.50 -5.90 -4.73
N LYS A 46 -3.43 -5.72 -5.68
CA LYS A 46 -4.58 -4.81 -5.55
C LYS A 46 -5.49 -5.14 -4.36
N LYS A 47 -5.72 -6.43 -4.10
CA LYS A 47 -6.47 -6.89 -2.92
C LYS A 47 -5.72 -6.57 -1.62
N ILE A 48 -4.42 -6.84 -1.57
CA ILE A 48 -3.56 -6.57 -0.40
C ILE A 48 -3.53 -5.07 -0.05
N VAL A 49 -3.31 -4.20 -1.04
CA VAL A 49 -3.22 -2.75 -0.78
C VAL A 49 -4.58 -2.07 -0.62
N GLY A 50 -5.68 -2.82 -0.75
CA GLY A 50 -7.04 -2.31 -0.57
C GLY A 50 -7.43 -1.22 -1.57
N HIS A 51 -6.97 -1.31 -2.81
CA HIS A 51 -7.37 -0.34 -3.84
C HIS A 51 -8.86 -0.57 -4.18
N LYS A 52 -9.75 0.36 -3.78
CA LYS A 52 -11.17 0.39 -4.20
C LYS A 52 -11.28 0.81 -5.68
N GLY A 53 -10.76 -0.01 -6.59
CA GLY A 53 -10.96 0.19 -8.02
C GLY A 53 -12.26 -0.46 -8.47
N GLN A 54 -13.20 0.33 -9.01
CA GLN A 54 -14.23 -0.18 -9.91
C GLN A 54 -13.57 -1.05 -10.98
N GLY A 55 -14.05 -2.28 -11.17
CA GLY A 55 -13.57 -3.16 -12.24
C GLY A 55 -12.74 -4.37 -11.79
N ILE A 56 -13.20 -5.11 -10.77
CA ILE A 56 -12.90 -6.55 -10.69
C ILE A 56 -14.07 -7.34 -11.27
N THR A 57 -14.58 -6.95 -12.45
CA THR A 57 -15.35 -7.84 -13.31
C THR A 57 -14.39 -8.54 -14.25
N GLN A 58 -13.62 -9.48 -13.71
CA GLN A 58 -13.17 -10.59 -14.55
C GLN A 58 -14.36 -11.52 -14.63
N ALA A 59 -15.15 -11.38 -15.70
CA ALA A 59 -16.02 -12.46 -16.14
C ALA A 59 -15.12 -13.70 -16.22
N VAL A 60 -15.41 -14.70 -15.40
CA VAL A 60 -14.82 -16.03 -15.54
C VAL A 60 -15.33 -16.54 -16.88
N TYR A 61 -14.53 -16.37 -17.93
CA TYR A 61 -14.76 -17.00 -19.21
C TYR A 61 -14.09 -18.37 -19.14
N THR A 62 -14.87 -19.37 -18.76
CA THR A 62 -14.51 -20.77 -19.03
C THR A 62 -15.20 -21.12 -20.34
N MET A 63 -14.40 -21.35 -21.39
CA MET A 63 -14.86 -22.03 -22.61
C MET A 63 -15.08 -23.51 -22.31
#